data_AF-A0A6G3S1R7-F1
#
_entry.id   AF-A0A6G3S1R7-F1
#
_cell.length_a   1.000
_cell.length_b   1.000
_cell.length_c   1.000
_cell.angle_alpha   90.00
_cell.angle_beta   90.00
_cell.angle_gamma   90.00
#
_symmetry.space_group_name_H-M   'P 1'
#
loop_
_entity.id
_entity.type
_entity.pdbx_description
1 polymer ?
#
loop_
_entity_poly.entity_id
_entity_poly.type
_entity_poly.pdbx_seq_one_letter_code
_entity_poly.pdbx_strand_id
1 'polypeptide(L)'
;ARRGETQTAERWYRAAMDAGDNNGAYNLGLLCAEQKRTAQAESWYRRAAYAGHREAANALAVLLLQNGDAVGAEPWFSKAAEAGSVDAAFNLGILYAGRDDDEDAQKALQWYERAAAGGHTEAALQAGIARLREGDEPTAERHL
;
A
#
# COMPACT_ATOMS: atom_id res chain seq x y z
N ALA A 1 23.83 23.56 -5.91
CA ALA A 1 24.06 22.45 -4.95
C ALA A 1 23.14 21.26 -5.26
N ARG A 2 21.83 21.38 -5.02
CA ARG A 2 20.83 20.28 -5.12
C ARG A 2 20.89 19.38 -6.38
N ARG A 3 21.04 19.93 -7.59
CA ARG A 3 21.16 19.12 -8.83
C ARG A 3 22.40 18.22 -8.89
N GLY A 4 23.52 18.63 -8.30
CA GLY A 4 24.76 17.86 -8.28
C GLY A 4 24.69 16.70 -7.28
N GLU A 5 24.12 16.97 -6.10
CA GLU A 5 23.88 15.96 -5.06
C GLU A 5 22.91 14.86 -5.54
N THR A 6 21.83 15.25 -6.22
CA THR A 6 20.88 14.31 -6.83
C THR A 6 21.54 13.39 -7.86
N GLN A 7 22.38 13.92 -8.75
CA GLN A 7 23.09 13.10 -9.75
C GLN A 7 24.10 12.14 -9.11
N THR A 8 24.76 12.56 -8.05
CA THR A 8 25.66 11.69 -7.29
C THR A 8 24.88 10.58 -6.58
N ALA A 9 23.74 10.89 -5.96
CA ALA A 9 22.87 9.90 -5.32
C ALA A 9 22.33 8.87 -6.34
N GLU A 10 21.87 9.31 -7.51
CA GLU A 10 21.42 8.41 -8.58
C GLU A 10 22.50 7.42 -9.00
N ARG A 11 23.76 7.87 -9.13
CA ARG A 11 24.88 6.99 -9.48
C ARG A 11 25.12 5.92 -8.42
N TRP A 12 25.09 6.29 -7.14
CA TRP A 12 25.28 5.34 -6.04
C TRP A 12 24.17 4.31 -5.95
N TYR A 13 22.91 4.73 -6.09
CA TYR A 13 21.78 3.79 -6.06
C TYR A 13 21.81 2.82 -7.25
N ARG A 14 22.22 3.27 -8.44
CA ARG A 14 22.43 2.37 -9.60
C ARG A 14 23.55 1.36 -9.33
N ALA A 15 24.68 1.80 -8.79
CA ALA A 15 25.77 0.90 -8.43
C ALA A 15 25.35 -0.15 -7.39
N ALA A 16 24.55 0.24 -6.39
CA ALA A 16 24.00 -0.70 -5.40
C ALA A 16 23.08 -1.74 -6.05
N MET A 17 22.23 -1.32 -6.99
CA MET A 17 21.37 -2.24 -7.75
C MET A 17 22.18 -3.22 -8.61
N ASP A 18 23.23 -2.76 -9.28
CA ASP A 18 24.11 -3.61 -10.09
C ASP A 18 24.85 -4.64 -9.22
N ALA A 19 25.09 -4.30 -7.94
CA ALA A 19 25.62 -5.19 -6.92
C ALA A 19 24.58 -6.14 -6.29
N GLY A 20 23.31 -6.09 -6.73
CA GLY A 20 22.23 -6.97 -6.25
C GLY A 20 21.44 -6.44 -5.06
N ASP A 21 21.66 -5.19 -4.64
CA ASP A 21 20.89 -4.57 -3.56
C ASP A 21 19.54 -4.04 -4.09
N ASN A 22 18.46 -4.74 -3.72
CA ASN A 22 17.09 -4.38 -4.09
C ASN A 22 16.62 -3.05 -3.47
N ASN A 23 17.31 -2.52 -2.45
CA ASN A 23 17.02 -1.21 -1.87
C ASN A 23 17.38 -0.05 -2.82
N GLY A 24 18.34 -0.24 -3.73
CA GLY A 24 18.75 0.79 -4.67
C GLY A 24 17.61 1.20 -5.63
N ALA A 25 16.78 0.24 -6.04
CA ALA A 25 15.61 0.50 -6.87
C ALA A 25 14.55 1.31 -6.11
N TYR A 26 14.25 0.97 -4.86
CA TYR A 26 13.32 1.74 -4.04
C TYR A 26 13.79 3.19 -3.84
N ASN A 27 15.08 3.39 -3.53
CA ASN A 27 15.65 4.72 -3.33
C ASN A 27 15.66 5.58 -4.61
N LEU A 28 15.89 4.97 -5.79
CA LEU A 28 15.71 5.66 -7.07
C LEU A 28 14.25 6.04 -7.30
N GLY A 29 13.31 5.18 -6.89
CA GLY A 29 11.87 5.47 -6.91
C GLY A 29 11.52 6.72 -6.10
N LEU A 30 11.97 6.78 -4.85
CA LEU A 30 11.79 7.94 -3.97
C LEU A 30 12.36 9.22 -4.60
N LEU A 31 13.60 9.14 -5.09
CA LEU A 31 14.28 10.28 -5.70
C LEU A 31 13.59 10.76 -6.99
N CYS A 32 12.99 9.86 -7.76
CA CYS A 32 12.17 10.21 -8.91
C CYS A 32 10.87 10.88 -8.48
N ALA A 33 10.20 10.36 -7.43
CA ALA A 33 8.96 10.89 -6.91
C ALA A 33 9.14 12.32 -6.36
N GLU A 34 10.21 12.59 -5.60
CA GLU A 34 10.57 13.93 -5.12
C GLU A 34 10.75 14.94 -6.27
N GLN A 35 11.28 14.48 -7.40
CA GLN A 35 11.46 15.28 -8.61
C GLN A 35 10.23 15.32 -9.51
N LYS A 36 9.09 14.79 -9.05
CA LYS A 36 7.84 14.69 -9.81
C LYS A 36 7.97 13.90 -11.12
N ARG A 37 8.96 13.01 -11.22
CA ARG A 37 9.16 12.07 -12.34
C ARG A 37 8.36 10.81 -12.08
N THR A 38 7.03 10.93 -12.05
CA THR A 38 6.10 9.86 -11.61
C THR A 38 6.26 8.56 -12.39
N ALA A 39 6.39 8.60 -13.72
CA ALA A 39 6.58 7.40 -14.54
C ALA A 39 7.90 6.66 -14.24
N GLN A 40 8.97 7.40 -13.93
CA GLN A 40 10.26 6.80 -13.54
C GLN A 40 10.17 6.23 -12.12
N ALA A 41 9.50 6.95 -11.21
CA ALA A 41 9.25 6.46 -9.86
C ALA A 41 8.48 5.14 -9.86
N GLU A 42 7.40 5.06 -10.65
CA GLU A 42 6.61 3.84 -10.81
C GLU A 42 7.47 2.67 -11.32
N SER A 43 8.28 2.91 -12.36
CA SER A 43 9.15 1.88 -12.94
C SER A 43 10.12 1.31 -11.90
N TRP A 44 10.69 2.18 -11.06
CA TRP A 44 11.62 1.77 -10.00
C TRP A 44 10.91 1.07 -8.85
N TYR A 45 9.75 1.55 -8.41
CA TYR A 45 8.96 0.88 -7.38
C TYR A 45 8.49 -0.49 -7.84
N ARG A 46 8.02 -0.64 -9.09
CA ARG A 46 7.68 -1.96 -9.67
C ARG A 46 8.85 -2.91 -9.58
N ARG A 47 10.04 -2.49 -10.01
CA ARG A 47 11.24 -3.34 -9.96
C ARG A 47 11.55 -3.80 -8.53
N ALA A 48 11.57 -2.89 -7.55
CA ALA A 48 11.81 -3.23 -6.15
C ALA A 48 10.71 -4.13 -5.56
N ALA A 49 9.44 -3.84 -5.86
CA ALA A 49 8.29 -4.59 -5.38
C ALA A 49 8.22 -6.01 -5.98
N TYR A 50 8.60 -6.19 -7.25
CA TYR A 50 8.76 -7.52 -7.86
C TYR A 50 9.88 -8.32 -7.19
N ALA A 51 10.95 -7.66 -6.75
CA ALA A 51 12.03 -8.27 -5.97
C ALA A 51 11.67 -8.53 -4.49
N GLY A 52 10.43 -8.23 -4.06
CA GLY A 52 9.94 -8.51 -2.71
C GLY A 52 10.11 -7.37 -1.70
N HIS A 53 10.53 -6.18 -2.15
CA HIS A 53 10.65 -5.02 -1.26
C HIS A 53 9.27 -4.50 -0.84
N ARG A 54 8.97 -4.64 0.45
CA ARG A 54 7.66 -4.32 1.05
C ARG A 54 7.27 -2.85 0.90
N GLU A 55 8.16 -1.94 1.27
CA GLU A 55 7.95 -0.49 1.23
C GLU A 55 7.78 0.00 -0.20
N ALA A 56 8.48 -0.60 -1.17
CA ALA A 56 8.28 -0.32 -2.58
C ALA A 56 6.92 -0.78 -3.10
N ALA A 57 6.43 -1.94 -2.64
CA ALA A 57 5.09 -2.39 -2.98
C ALA A 57 4.02 -1.43 -2.43
N ASN A 58 4.15 -0.98 -1.17
CA ASN A 58 3.26 0.03 -0.61
C ASN A 58 3.34 1.38 -1.38
N ALA A 59 4.55 1.86 -1.67
CA ALA A 59 4.75 3.12 -2.40
C ALA A 59 4.18 3.06 -3.83
N LEU A 60 4.33 1.93 -4.51
CA LEU A 60 3.73 1.69 -5.81
C LEU A 60 2.20 1.72 -5.75
N ALA A 61 1.62 1.04 -4.76
CA ALA A 61 0.17 1.00 -4.59
C ALA A 61 -0.41 2.42 -4.36
N VAL A 62 0.22 3.21 -3.48
CA VAL A 62 -0.15 4.60 -3.24
C VAL A 62 -0.04 5.43 -4.52
N LEU A 63 1.03 5.28 -5.28
CA LEU A 63 1.23 6.02 -6.54
C LEU A 63 0.15 5.67 -7.59
N LEU A 64 -0.21 4.39 -7.71
CA LEU A 64 -1.27 3.95 -8.62
C LEU A 64 -2.63 4.50 -8.18
N LEU A 65 -2.94 4.44 -6.88
CA LEU A 65 -4.18 5.00 -6.34
C LEU A 65 -4.28 6.51 -6.55
N GLN A 66 -3.19 7.27 -6.36
CA GLN A 66 -3.13 8.70 -6.64
C GLN A 66 -3.38 9.04 -8.12
N ASN A 67 -3.04 8.11 -9.02
CA ASN A 67 -3.33 8.21 -10.45
C ASN A 67 -4.74 7.71 -10.81
N GLY A 68 -5.56 7.31 -9.84
CA GLY A 68 -6.92 6.78 -10.05
C GLY A 68 -6.98 5.29 -10.39
N ASP A 69 -5.85 4.57 -10.34
CA ASP A 69 -5.78 3.14 -10.64
C ASP A 69 -5.90 2.30 -9.36
N ALA A 70 -7.10 2.28 -8.77
CA ALA A 70 -7.38 1.48 -7.59
C ALA A 70 -7.25 -0.03 -7.86
N VAL A 71 -7.63 -0.49 -9.05
CA VAL A 71 -7.55 -1.89 -9.47
C VAL A 71 -6.09 -2.35 -9.54
N GLY A 72 -5.21 -1.52 -10.12
CA GLY A 72 -3.77 -1.78 -10.16
C GLY A 72 -3.09 -1.67 -8.80
N ALA A 73 -3.61 -0.84 -7.88
CA ALA A 73 -3.05 -0.65 -6.54
C ALA A 73 -3.31 -1.85 -5.60
N GLU A 74 -4.50 -2.45 -5.67
CA GLU A 74 -4.92 -3.56 -4.80
C GLU A 74 -3.88 -4.69 -4.64
N PRO A 75 -3.35 -5.32 -5.72
CA PRO A 75 -2.39 -6.42 -5.57
C PRO A 75 -1.09 -5.99 -4.87
N TRP A 76 -0.70 -4.73 -4.99
CA TRP A 76 0.50 -4.21 -4.34
C TRP A 76 0.29 -3.87 -2.87
N PHE A 77 -0.88 -3.31 -2.52
CA PHE A 77 -1.26 -3.19 -1.12
C PHE A 77 -1.36 -4.55 -0.44
N SER A 78 -2.00 -5.53 -1.09
CA SER A 78 -2.11 -6.90 -0.56
C SER A 78 -0.73 -7.50 -0.30
N LYS A 79 0.17 -7.49 -1.29
CA LYS A 79 1.53 -8.00 -1.14
C LYS A 79 2.31 -7.31 -0.01
N ALA A 80 2.17 -5.98 0.12
CA ALA A 80 2.83 -5.24 1.19
C ALA A 80 2.24 -5.58 2.57
N ALA A 81 0.92 -5.72 2.69
CA ALA A 81 0.21 -6.07 3.91
C ALA A 81 0.50 -7.52 4.37
N GLU A 82 0.58 -8.45 3.43
CA GLU A 82 1.02 -9.83 3.66
C GLU A 82 2.46 -9.87 4.19
N ALA A 83 3.34 -9.02 3.64
CA ALA A 83 4.70 -8.81 4.15
C ALA A 83 4.77 -7.99 5.46
N GLY A 84 3.63 -7.68 6.09
CA GLY A 84 3.55 -7.03 7.39
C GLY A 84 3.59 -5.51 7.36
N SER A 85 3.30 -4.86 6.23
CA SER A 85 3.08 -3.42 6.18
C SER A 85 1.72 -3.08 6.80
N VAL A 86 1.75 -2.38 7.93
CA VAL A 86 0.57 -1.93 8.65
C VAL A 86 -0.21 -0.89 7.85
N ASP A 87 0.49 0.08 7.25
CA ASP A 87 -0.13 1.12 6.41
C ASP A 87 -0.78 0.52 5.15
N ALA A 88 -0.16 -0.48 4.54
CA ALA A 88 -0.73 -1.15 3.37
C ALA A 88 -2.01 -1.92 3.73
N ALA A 89 -2.04 -2.59 4.89
CA ALA A 89 -3.24 -3.26 5.38
C ALA A 89 -4.37 -2.24 5.61
N PHE A 90 -4.08 -1.10 6.23
CA PHE A 90 -5.07 -0.03 6.42
C PHE A 90 -5.62 0.51 5.10
N ASN A 91 -4.73 0.84 4.14
CA ASN A 91 -5.12 1.34 2.82
C ASN A 91 -5.92 0.33 2.01
N LEU A 92 -5.59 -0.97 2.13
CA LEU A 92 -6.37 -2.03 1.51
C LEU A 92 -7.78 -2.13 2.10
N GLY A 93 -7.89 -1.94 3.43
CA GLY A 93 -9.19 -1.83 4.10
C GLY A 93 -10.05 -0.68 3.56
N ILE A 94 -9.45 0.51 3.36
CA ILE A 94 -10.14 1.66 2.74
C ILE A 94 -10.61 1.31 1.34
N LEU A 95 -9.75 0.66 0.54
CA LEU A 95 -10.04 0.34 -0.85
C LEU A 95 -11.23 -0.62 -0.98
N TYR A 96 -11.32 -1.64 -0.13
CA TYR A 96 -12.48 -2.54 -0.10
C TYR A 96 -13.73 -1.86 0.45
N ALA A 97 -13.61 -1.06 1.53
CA ALA A 97 -14.75 -0.34 2.11
C ALA A 97 -15.41 0.64 1.14
N GLY A 98 -14.67 1.15 0.15
CA GLY A 98 -15.19 2.06 -0.88
C GLY A 98 -16.00 1.41 -2.00
N ARG A 99 -16.17 0.08 -2.01
CA ARG A 99 -16.84 -0.66 -3.09
C ARG A 99 -18.33 -0.90 -2.86
N ASP A 100 -18.83 -0.58 -1.66
CA ASP A 100 -20.26 -0.64 -1.31
C ASP A 100 -20.90 -2.01 -1.58
N ASP A 101 -20.18 -3.07 -1.20
CA ASP A 101 -20.58 -4.48 -1.31
C ASP A 101 -20.27 -5.21 0.00
N ASP A 102 -21.14 -6.14 0.42
CA ASP A 102 -21.02 -6.85 1.71
C ASP A 102 -19.77 -7.73 1.79
N GLU A 103 -19.37 -8.38 0.69
CA GLU A 103 -18.17 -9.21 0.64
C GLU A 103 -16.91 -8.35 0.85
N ASP A 104 -16.88 -7.19 0.19
CA ASP A 104 -15.79 -6.24 0.33
C ASP A 104 -15.81 -5.54 1.69
N ALA A 105 -16.98 -5.31 2.31
CA ALA A 105 -17.06 -4.84 3.69
C ALA A 105 -16.42 -5.83 4.68
N GLN A 106 -16.62 -7.14 4.49
CA GLN A 106 -15.96 -8.17 5.28
C GLN A 106 -14.45 -8.19 5.07
N LYS A 107 -13.98 -8.06 3.82
CA LYS A 107 -12.54 -7.93 3.53
C LYS A 107 -11.96 -6.68 4.18
N ALA A 108 -12.66 -5.56 4.12
CA ALA A 108 -12.24 -4.31 4.73
C ALA A 108 -12.04 -4.47 6.25
N LEU A 109 -13.00 -5.09 6.94
CA LEU A 109 -12.90 -5.39 8.36
C LEU A 109 -11.65 -6.24 8.67
N GLN A 110 -11.41 -7.32 7.93
CA GLN A 110 -10.24 -8.18 8.14
C GLN A 110 -8.92 -7.40 8.01
N TRP A 111 -8.82 -6.53 7.01
CA TRP A 111 -7.63 -5.71 6.80
C TRP A 111 -7.45 -4.62 7.87
N TYR A 112 -8.55 -3.99 8.31
CA TYR A 112 -8.51 -3.05 9.42
C TYR A 112 -8.09 -3.71 10.73
N GLU A 113 -8.58 -4.91 11.02
CA GLU A 113 -8.16 -5.68 12.19
C GLU A 113 -6.67 -6.02 12.16
N ARG A 114 -6.17 -6.43 11.00
CA ARG A 114 -4.74 -6.71 10.81
C ARG A 114 -3.90 -5.46 11.05
N ALA A 115 -4.31 -4.31 10.51
CA ALA A 115 -3.62 -3.05 10.74
C ALA A 115 -3.71 -2.61 12.22
N ALA A 116 -4.87 -2.80 12.86
CA ALA A 116 -5.08 -2.51 14.28
C ALA A 116 -4.18 -3.37 15.18
N ALA A 117 -4.05 -4.67 14.87
CA ALA A 117 -3.14 -5.58 15.56
C ALA A 117 -1.67 -5.16 15.40
N GLY A 118 -1.33 -4.48 14.29
CA GLY A 118 -0.05 -3.84 14.06
C GLY A 118 0.13 -2.47 14.73
N GLY A 119 -0.85 -1.99 15.49
CA GLY A 119 -0.81 -0.71 16.22
C GLY A 119 -1.40 0.49 15.47
N HIS A 120 -2.07 0.29 14.32
CA HIS A 120 -2.72 1.39 13.60
C HIS A 120 -4.01 1.83 14.30
N THR A 121 -3.98 2.98 14.96
CA THR A 121 -5.09 3.48 15.78
C THR A 121 -6.34 3.77 14.97
N GLU A 122 -6.21 4.37 13.78
CA GLU A 122 -7.35 4.66 12.91
C GLU A 122 -7.99 3.37 12.38
N ALA A 123 -7.20 2.32 12.15
CA ALA A 123 -7.73 1.03 11.70
C ALA A 123 -8.54 0.36 12.81
N ALA A 124 -8.11 0.49 14.07
CA ALA A 124 -8.87 0.00 15.22
C ALA A 124 -10.24 0.69 15.32
N LEU A 125 -10.29 2.01 15.07
CA LEU A 125 -11.54 2.75 15.02
C LEU A 125 -12.44 2.26 13.87
N GLN A 126 -11.90 2.12 12.66
CA GLN A 126 -12.67 1.64 11.50
C GLN A 126 -13.20 0.22 11.70
N ALA A 127 -12.40 -0.68 12.29
CA ALA A 127 -12.83 -2.03 12.64
C ALA A 127 -13.97 -2.03 13.68
N GLY A 128 -13.93 -1.11 14.66
CA GLY A 128 -15.00 -0.93 15.63
C GLY A 128 -16.31 -0.45 14.98
N ILE A 129 -16.23 0.53 14.07
CA ILE A 129 -17.37 1.05 13.33
C ILE A 129 -17.99 -0.04 12.45
N ALA A 130 -17.18 -0.81 11.74
CA ALA A 130 -17.65 -1.90 10.88
C ALA A 130 -18.40 -2.99 11.68
N ARG A 131 -17.88 -3.40 12.84
CA ARG A 131 -18.56 -4.37 13.72
C ARG A 131 -19.89 -3.87 14.27
N LEU A 132 -20.01 -2.57 14.58
CA LEU A 132 -21.28 -2.01 15.04
C LEU A 132 -22.34 -2.09 13.94
N ARG A 133 -21.97 -1.78 12.69
CA ARG A 133 -22.87 -1.89 11.54
C ARG A 133 -23.35 -3.33 11.33
N GLU A 134 -22.47 -4.31 11.43
CA GLU A 134 -22.84 -5.73 11.35
C GLU A 134 -23.76 -6.19 12.49
N GLY A 135 -23.61 -5.62 13.69
CA GLY A 135 -24.47 -5.92 14.84
C GLY A 135 -25.84 -5.23 14.81
N ASP A 136 -25.94 -4.11 14.10
CA ASP A 136 -27.15 -3.32 13.91
C ASP A 136 -28.01 -3.80 12.71
N GLU A 137 -27.44 -4.59 11.80
CA GLU A 137 -28.19 -5.38 10.83
C GLU A 137 -29.15 -6.31 11.60
N PRO A 138 -30.47 -6.11 11.53
CA PRO A 138 -31.39 -6.99 12.22
C PRO A 138 -31.15 -8.40 11.71
N THR A 139 -31.04 -9.37 12.61
CA THR A 139 -31.11 -10.82 12.33
C THR A 139 -32.47 -11.19 11.72
N ALA A 140 -32.82 -10.59 10.58
CA ALA A 140 -34.13 -10.63 9.96
C ALA A 140 -34.31 -11.86 9.06
N GLU A 141 -33.25 -12.63 8.81
CA GLU A 141 -33.31 -13.82 7.96
C GLU A 141 -32.80 -15.09 8.65
N ARG A 142 -33.24 -15.35 9.89
CA ARG A 142 -33.03 -16.67 10.53
C ARG A 142 -34.28 -17.41 10.97
N HIS A 143 -35.47 -16.95 10.58
CA HIS A 143 -36.70 -17.70 10.82
C HIS A 143 -37.68 -17.60 9.64
N LEU A 144 -37.41 -18.33 8.56
CA LEU A 144 -38.41 -18.98 7.70
C LEU A 144 -37.78 -20.27 7.14
#